data_AF-A0AA95GZN3-F1
#
_entry.id   AF-A0AA95GZN3-F1
#
_cell.length_a   1.000
_cell.length_b   1.000
_cell.length_c   1.000
_cell.angle_alpha   90.00
_cell.angle_beta   90.00
_cell.angle_gamma   90.00
#
_symmetry.space_group_name_H-M   'P 1'
#
loop_
_entity.id
_entity.type
_entity.pdbx_description
1 polymer ?
#
loop_
_entity_poly.entity_id
_entity_poly.type
_entity_poly.pdbx_seq_one_letter_code
_entity_poly.pdbx_strand_id
1 'polypeptide(L)'
;MPFYGADVDQLKALSKALANGASLLTSRARELDSLIGHGMTGQGGGWQGQDAKRFAADWQGRLRPLLERTTRGLEEASQSVLTNANQQSSASTEGSADSGSSGSSSGGSGSSSANSTNTGNDATTKTSAIPNPDQPTPQEILDEYQVSDAETTMWPGDWDPLRFVVDQREVTEKEAELLNGLGPFEMNAFKDIHDDAFSTADDRFPSADRNDDQNDAFRHAYWNALMVKEFGADWAEDYATAHEQLPGNPAPREAMDLYNNEVGRNVAIANPDASAEELADLIEEAVNNGDTVVVGQDLLPHPSNEVPMDQTGDANNAEPAPGEDPEFNDESRTTS
;
A
#
# COMPACT_ATOMS: atom_id res chain seq x y z
N MET A 1 -20.69 2.14 -7.47
CA MET A 1 -20.70 1.38 -8.74
C MET A 1 -20.48 -0.09 -8.42
N PRO A 2 -21.02 -1.07 -9.15
CA PRO A 2 -20.71 -2.47 -8.88
C PRO A 2 -19.22 -2.70 -9.15
N PHE A 3 -18.48 -3.07 -8.10
CA PHE A 3 -17.07 -3.45 -8.17
C PHE A 3 -16.97 -4.71 -9.03
N TYR A 4 -16.44 -4.59 -10.24
CA TYR A 4 -16.08 -5.73 -11.06
C TYR A 4 -14.67 -6.17 -10.65
N GLY A 5 -14.59 -7.15 -9.75
CA GLY A 5 -13.34 -7.86 -9.49
C GLY A 5 -12.80 -8.51 -10.76
N ALA A 6 -11.47 -8.66 -10.85
CA ALA A 6 -10.83 -9.36 -11.96
C ALA A 6 -11.31 -10.82 -12.03
N ASP A 7 -11.34 -11.39 -13.23
CA ASP A 7 -11.74 -12.79 -13.42
C ASP A 7 -10.63 -13.72 -12.89
N VAL A 8 -10.91 -14.37 -11.75
CA VAL A 8 -9.99 -15.28 -11.05
C VAL A 8 -9.47 -16.41 -11.96
N ASP A 9 -10.30 -16.92 -12.87
CA ASP A 9 -9.89 -17.99 -13.78
C ASP A 9 -8.92 -17.44 -14.85
N GLN A 10 -9.13 -16.20 -15.30
CA GLN A 10 -8.19 -15.52 -16.21
C GLN A 10 -6.85 -15.21 -15.53
N LEU A 11 -6.86 -14.80 -14.27
CA LEU A 11 -5.63 -14.59 -13.50
C LEU A 11 -4.86 -15.89 -13.30
N LYS A 12 -5.53 -16.99 -12.91
CA LYS A 12 -4.90 -18.31 -12.81
C LYS A 12 -4.33 -18.80 -14.15
N ALA A 13 -5.03 -18.51 -15.25
CA ALA A 13 -4.54 -18.82 -16.60
C ALA A 13 -3.30 -18.00 -16.96
N LEU A 14 -3.27 -16.71 -16.62
CA LEU A 14 -2.12 -15.83 -16.83
C LEU A 14 -0.91 -16.29 -16.02
N SER A 15 -1.09 -16.55 -14.72
CA SER A 15 -0.04 -17.11 -13.85
C SER A 15 0.57 -18.37 -14.47
N LYS A 16 -0.27 -19.30 -14.93
CA LYS A 16 0.20 -20.54 -15.57
C LYS A 16 0.95 -20.26 -16.88
N ALA A 17 0.51 -19.28 -17.67
CA ALA A 17 1.21 -18.89 -18.89
C ALA A 17 2.61 -18.33 -18.60
N LEU A 18 2.74 -17.49 -17.57
CA LEU A 18 4.01 -16.93 -17.11
C LEU A 18 4.98 -18.01 -16.63
N ALA A 19 4.52 -18.93 -15.76
CA ALA A 19 5.33 -20.06 -15.29
C ALA A 19 5.79 -20.97 -16.44
N ASN A 20 4.91 -21.24 -17.40
CA ASN A 20 5.26 -22.03 -18.59
C ASN A 20 6.30 -21.30 -19.45
N GLY A 21 6.16 -19.98 -19.61
CA GLY A 21 7.11 -19.14 -20.33
C GLY A 21 8.51 -19.17 -19.70
N ALA A 22 8.58 -19.02 -18.38
CA ALA A 22 9.84 -19.13 -17.63
C ALA A 22 10.50 -20.51 -17.79
N SER A 23 9.72 -21.60 -17.64
CA SER A 23 10.21 -22.96 -17.83
C SER A 23 10.73 -23.21 -19.26
N LEU A 24 10.06 -22.63 -20.26
CA LEU A 24 10.50 -22.69 -21.66
C LEU A 24 11.81 -21.92 -21.87
N LEU A 25 11.93 -20.71 -21.34
CA LEU A 25 13.17 -19.91 -21.42
C LEU A 25 14.34 -20.63 -20.76
N THR A 26 14.14 -21.20 -19.57
CA THR A 26 15.14 -22.01 -18.88
C THR A 26 15.57 -23.21 -19.71
N SER A 27 14.61 -23.90 -20.34
CA SER A 27 14.89 -25.06 -21.19
C SER A 27 15.71 -24.66 -22.43
N ARG A 28 15.36 -23.54 -23.08
CA ARG A 28 16.09 -23.02 -24.24
C ARG A 28 17.48 -22.49 -23.87
N ALA A 29 17.64 -21.87 -22.71
CA ALA A 29 18.94 -21.45 -22.21
C ALA A 29 19.87 -22.66 -21.99
N ARG A 30 19.36 -23.77 -21.42
CA ARG A 30 20.13 -25.02 -21.27
C ARG A 30 20.48 -25.67 -22.60
N GLU A 31 19.57 -25.63 -23.57
CA GLU A 31 19.83 -26.11 -24.94
C GLU A 31 20.96 -25.30 -25.59
N LEU A 32 20.92 -23.97 -25.49
CA LEU A 32 21.98 -23.09 -25.98
C LEU A 32 23.32 -23.33 -25.26
N ASP A 33 23.31 -23.49 -23.94
CA ASP A 33 24.51 -23.85 -23.16
C ASP A 33 25.14 -25.15 -23.70
N SER A 34 24.32 -26.17 -23.96
CA SER A 34 24.76 -27.43 -24.54
C SER A 34 25.35 -27.24 -25.94
N LEU A 35 24.66 -26.52 -26.83
CA LEU A 35 25.11 -26.28 -28.21
C LEU A 35 26.44 -25.51 -28.25
N ILE A 36 26.57 -24.48 -27.42
CA ILE A 36 27.80 -23.68 -27.29
C ILE A 36 28.94 -24.54 -26.71
N GLY A 37 28.65 -25.37 -25.71
CA GLY A 37 29.61 -26.30 -25.12
C GLY A 37 30.17 -27.31 -26.12
N HIS A 38 29.30 -27.95 -26.93
CA HIS A 38 29.72 -28.90 -27.97
C HIS A 38 30.56 -28.23 -29.07
N GLY A 39 30.23 -26.99 -29.47
CA GLY A 39 31.02 -26.21 -30.43
C GLY A 39 32.44 -25.90 -29.91
N MET A 40 32.60 -25.70 -28.60
CA MET A 40 33.90 -25.42 -27.97
C MET A 40 34.78 -26.66 -27.78
N THR A 41 34.21 -27.85 -27.58
CA THR A 41 34.97 -29.09 -27.37
C THR A 41 35.35 -29.81 -28.67
N GLY A 42 34.88 -29.32 -29.82
CA GLY A 42 35.16 -29.90 -31.14
C GLY A 42 34.41 -31.22 -31.42
N GLN A 43 33.53 -31.66 -30.51
CA GLN A 43 32.65 -32.81 -30.73
C GLN A 43 31.42 -32.36 -31.52
N GLY A 44 31.34 -32.75 -32.80
CA GLY A 44 30.13 -32.57 -33.63
C GLY A 44 30.32 -31.77 -34.92
N GLY A 45 31.52 -31.30 -35.25
CA GLY A 45 31.81 -30.64 -36.55
C GLY A 45 31.14 -29.28 -36.78
N GLY A 46 30.44 -28.72 -35.78
CA GLY A 46 29.75 -27.42 -35.85
C GLY A 46 30.61 -26.24 -35.37
N TRP A 47 30.29 -25.06 -35.93
CA TRP A 47 30.79 -23.69 -35.68
C TRP A 47 32.04 -23.54 -34.79
N GLN A 48 33.19 -23.26 -35.42
CA GLN A 48 34.49 -23.09 -34.77
C GLN A 48 35.16 -21.79 -35.23
N GLY A 49 36.11 -21.29 -34.45
CA GLY A 49 36.90 -20.10 -34.79
C GLY A 49 36.77 -18.96 -33.77
N GLN A 50 37.30 -17.80 -34.13
CA GLN A 50 37.36 -16.64 -33.24
C GLN A 50 35.96 -16.11 -32.89
N ASP A 51 35.02 -16.16 -33.83
CA ASP A 51 33.66 -15.67 -33.61
C ASP A 51 32.85 -16.60 -32.69
N ALA A 52 33.03 -17.92 -32.81
CA ALA A 52 32.44 -18.87 -31.87
C ALA A 52 32.90 -18.61 -30.42
N LYS A 53 34.20 -18.30 -30.24
CA LYS A 53 34.75 -17.93 -28.92
C LYS A 53 34.20 -16.60 -28.39
N ARG A 54 34.04 -15.60 -29.26
CA ARG A 54 33.45 -14.30 -28.90
C ARG A 54 32.00 -14.45 -28.46
N PHE A 55 31.20 -15.20 -29.22
CA PHE A 55 29.81 -15.45 -28.87
C PHE A 55 29.70 -16.25 -27.57
N ALA A 56 30.53 -17.28 -27.36
CA ALA A 56 30.54 -18.02 -26.10
C ALA A 56 30.85 -17.11 -24.89
N ALA A 57 31.78 -16.17 -25.05
CA ALA A 57 32.10 -15.20 -24.00
C ALA A 57 30.93 -14.21 -23.75
N ASP A 58 30.31 -13.67 -24.80
CA ASP A 58 29.15 -12.76 -24.68
C ASP A 58 27.93 -13.48 -24.08
N TRP A 59 27.73 -14.75 -24.46
CA TRP A 59 26.69 -15.60 -23.88
C TRP A 59 26.89 -15.78 -22.37
N GLN A 60 28.08 -16.20 -21.94
CA GLN A 60 28.38 -16.43 -20.53
C GLN A 60 28.39 -15.13 -19.71
N GLY A 61 28.89 -14.03 -20.28
CA GLY A 61 29.06 -12.76 -19.56
C GLY A 61 27.81 -11.89 -19.49
N ARG A 62 26.93 -11.96 -20.49
CA ARG A 62 25.84 -10.99 -20.64
C ARG A 62 24.48 -11.63 -20.88
N LEU A 63 24.37 -12.47 -21.92
CA LEU A 63 23.06 -12.96 -22.36
C LEU A 63 22.44 -13.99 -21.41
N ARG A 64 23.24 -14.93 -20.91
CA ARG A 64 22.76 -15.95 -19.98
C ARG A 64 22.32 -15.34 -18.64
N PRO A 65 23.12 -14.49 -17.96
CA PRO A 65 22.66 -13.82 -16.74
C PRO A 65 21.40 -12.98 -16.96
N LEU A 66 21.26 -12.33 -18.12
CA LEU A 66 20.05 -11.58 -18.46
C LEU A 66 18.82 -12.50 -18.57
N LEU A 67 18.94 -13.61 -19.30
CA LEU A 67 17.88 -14.62 -19.41
C LEU A 67 17.50 -15.21 -18.05
N GLU A 68 18.48 -15.52 -17.19
CA GLU A 68 18.24 -16.03 -15.84
C GLU A 68 17.50 -15.01 -14.95
N ARG A 69 17.78 -13.71 -15.11
CA ARG A 69 17.02 -12.65 -14.44
C ARG A 69 15.60 -12.55 -14.99
N THR A 70 15.41 -12.56 -16.31
CA THR A 70 14.08 -12.51 -16.93
C THR A 70 13.22 -13.71 -16.54
N THR A 71 13.79 -14.92 -16.54
CA THR A 71 13.09 -16.12 -16.09
C THR A 71 12.62 -15.99 -14.65
N ARG A 72 13.49 -15.52 -13.74
CA ARG A 72 13.09 -15.30 -12.34
C ARG A 72 11.95 -14.29 -12.23
N GLY A 73 12.05 -13.14 -12.91
CA GLY A 73 10.97 -12.16 -12.92
C GLY A 73 9.64 -12.73 -13.43
N LEU A 74 9.66 -13.62 -14.42
CA LEU A 74 8.44 -14.30 -14.89
C LEU A 74 7.89 -15.35 -13.90
N GLU A 75 8.75 -16.07 -13.19
CA GLU A 75 8.34 -17.00 -12.12
C GLU A 75 7.75 -16.24 -10.93
N GLU A 76 8.35 -15.11 -10.57
CA GLU A 76 7.91 -14.22 -9.50
C GLU A 76 6.58 -13.55 -9.85
N ALA A 77 6.44 -13.00 -11.06
CA ALA A 77 5.17 -12.45 -11.56
C ALA A 77 4.07 -13.53 -11.63
N SER A 78 4.43 -14.75 -12.04
CA SER A 78 3.50 -15.89 -12.03
C SER A 78 2.96 -16.18 -10.62
N GLN A 79 3.84 -16.12 -9.60
CA GLN A 79 3.44 -16.32 -8.20
C GLN A 79 2.56 -15.17 -7.70
N SER A 80 2.91 -13.91 -7.97
CA SER A 80 2.08 -12.75 -7.57
C SER A 80 0.66 -12.82 -8.17
N VAL A 81 0.55 -13.09 -9.47
CA VAL A 81 -0.77 -13.24 -10.12
C VAL A 81 -1.57 -14.40 -9.51
N LEU A 82 -0.90 -15.49 -9.13
CA LEU A 82 -1.57 -16.62 -8.47
C LEU A 82 -2.06 -16.26 -7.07
N THR A 83 -1.27 -15.52 -6.30
CA THR A 83 -1.63 -15.04 -4.96
C THR A 83 -2.83 -14.10 -5.04
N ASN A 84 -2.78 -13.09 -5.92
CA ASN A 84 -3.90 -12.17 -6.17
C ASN A 84 -5.19 -12.92 -6.54
N ALA A 85 -5.09 -13.93 -7.42
CA ALA A 85 -6.23 -14.75 -7.80
C ALA A 85 -6.80 -15.56 -6.63
N ASN A 86 -5.94 -16.04 -5.72
CA ASN A 86 -6.38 -16.79 -4.55
C ASN A 86 -7.04 -15.88 -3.52
N GLN A 87 -6.50 -14.68 -3.27
CA GLN A 87 -7.08 -13.70 -2.35
C GLN A 87 -8.47 -13.24 -2.81
N GLN A 88 -8.63 -12.91 -4.10
CA GLN A 88 -9.96 -12.58 -4.66
C GLN A 88 -10.97 -13.73 -4.51
N SER A 89 -10.50 -14.98 -4.65
CA SER A 89 -11.37 -16.14 -4.45
C SER A 89 -11.81 -16.30 -2.99
N SER A 90 -10.91 -16.04 -2.03
CA SER A 90 -11.21 -16.09 -0.59
C SER A 90 -12.19 -14.99 -0.18
N ALA A 91 -11.94 -13.74 -0.59
CA ALA A 91 -12.83 -12.61 -0.30
C ALA A 91 -14.26 -12.83 -0.84
N SER A 92 -14.37 -13.44 -2.03
CA SER A 92 -15.67 -13.78 -2.64
C SER A 92 -16.42 -14.89 -1.88
N THR A 93 -15.70 -15.78 -1.19
CA THR A 93 -16.30 -16.87 -0.41
C THR A 93 -16.72 -16.45 1.00
N GLU A 94 -16.02 -15.50 1.61
CA GLU A 94 -16.36 -14.98 2.95
C GLU A 94 -17.55 -14.02 2.91
N GLY A 95 -17.72 -13.26 1.82
CA GLY A 95 -18.92 -12.44 1.57
C GLY A 95 -20.21 -13.21 1.28
N SER A 96 -20.18 -14.55 1.21
CA SER A 96 -21.33 -15.40 0.90
C SER A 96 -21.86 -16.22 2.09
N ALA A 97 -21.35 -15.98 3.30
CA ALA A 97 -21.68 -16.76 4.50
C ALA A 97 -22.53 -16.01 5.54
N ASP A 98 -23.49 -15.17 5.15
CA ASP A 98 -24.64 -14.89 6.03
C ASP A 98 -25.92 -14.65 5.24
N SER A 99 -26.62 -15.72 4.87
CA SER A 99 -28.07 -15.69 4.75
C SER A 99 -28.66 -17.10 4.78
N GLY A 100 -29.19 -17.49 5.93
CA GLY A 100 -30.36 -18.36 5.99
C GLY A 100 -30.19 -19.73 6.65
N SER A 101 -30.57 -19.83 7.92
CA SER A 101 -31.55 -20.85 8.31
C SER A 101 -32.26 -20.51 9.62
N SER A 102 -33.58 -20.31 9.51
CA SER A 102 -34.53 -20.22 10.60
C SER A 102 -35.01 -21.62 11.02
N GLY A 103 -35.16 -21.85 12.33
CA GLY A 103 -35.72 -23.09 12.87
C GLY A 103 -36.02 -23.00 14.37
N SER A 104 -37.31 -23.09 14.72
CA SER A 104 -37.92 -22.63 15.96
C SER A 104 -38.08 -23.68 17.08
N SER A 105 -38.07 -23.17 18.32
CA SER A 105 -38.82 -23.61 19.52
C SER A 105 -38.40 -24.84 20.36
N SER A 106 -38.21 -24.60 21.67
CA SER A 106 -38.98 -25.24 22.76
C SER A 106 -38.55 -24.67 24.13
N GLY A 107 -39.53 -24.38 24.98
CA GLY A 107 -39.39 -23.59 26.21
C GLY A 107 -38.80 -24.29 27.44
N GLY A 108 -38.57 -23.49 28.48
CA GLY A 108 -38.15 -23.94 29.80
C GLY A 108 -38.03 -22.78 30.78
N SER A 109 -39.10 -22.53 31.55
CA SER A 109 -39.21 -21.50 32.59
C SER A 109 -38.21 -21.66 33.74
N GLY A 110 -37.73 -20.55 34.29
CA GLY A 110 -36.99 -20.52 35.56
C GLY A 110 -36.77 -19.10 36.08
N SER A 111 -37.58 -18.70 37.05
CA SER A 111 -37.63 -17.40 37.72
C SER A 111 -36.48 -17.17 38.73
N SER A 112 -35.90 -15.97 38.74
CA SER A 112 -35.55 -15.14 39.93
C SER A 112 -34.71 -13.95 39.45
N SER A 113 -35.27 -12.74 39.33
CA SER A 113 -35.52 -11.75 40.38
C SER A 113 -34.27 -11.35 41.18
N ALA A 114 -33.60 -10.30 40.71
CA ALA A 114 -32.93 -9.31 41.55
C ALA A 114 -32.97 -7.95 40.84
N ASN A 115 -33.90 -7.14 41.31
CA ASN A 115 -34.19 -5.77 40.92
C ASN A 115 -33.12 -4.82 41.47
N SER A 116 -32.54 -3.96 40.63
CA SER A 116 -31.94 -2.70 41.06
C SER A 116 -32.18 -1.62 40.02
N THR A 117 -33.37 -1.01 40.10
CA THR A 117 -33.72 0.27 39.51
C THR A 117 -32.87 1.40 40.09
N ASN A 118 -32.24 2.21 39.23
CA ASN A 118 -32.47 3.67 39.21
C ASN A 118 -31.81 4.28 37.95
N THR A 119 -32.62 4.74 37.00
CA THR A 119 -32.90 6.16 36.68
C THR A 119 -32.04 6.66 35.54
N GLY A 120 -32.68 6.75 34.37
CA GLY A 120 -32.11 7.39 33.19
C GLY A 120 -31.93 8.89 33.39
N ASN A 121 -31.04 9.44 32.57
CA ASN A 121 -31.11 10.79 32.06
C ASN A 121 -30.71 10.73 30.59
N ASP A 122 -31.71 10.93 29.75
CA ASP A 122 -31.57 11.42 28.38
C ASP A 122 -31.12 12.89 28.49
N ALA A 123 -29.88 13.16 28.06
CA ALA A 123 -29.38 14.50 27.85
C ALA A 123 -28.32 14.44 26.75
N THR A 124 -28.77 14.80 25.55
CA THR A 124 -27.98 15.29 24.44
C THR A 124 -27.06 16.40 24.95
N THR A 125 -25.80 16.08 25.20
CA THR A 125 -24.73 17.07 25.34
C THR A 125 -23.71 16.80 24.25
N LYS A 126 -23.70 17.68 23.24
CA LYS A 126 -22.50 17.98 22.46
C LYS A 126 -21.37 18.25 23.45
N THR A 127 -20.51 17.26 23.66
CA THR A 127 -19.20 17.52 24.24
C THR A 127 -18.43 18.22 23.14
N SER A 128 -18.31 19.54 23.23
CA SER A 128 -17.17 20.22 22.61
C SER A 128 -15.94 19.52 23.16
N ALA A 129 -15.20 18.83 22.28
CA ALA A 129 -13.91 18.24 22.62
C ALA A 129 -13.08 19.33 23.30
N ILE A 130 -12.56 19.02 24.48
CA ILE A 130 -11.57 19.90 25.10
C ILE A 130 -10.31 19.68 24.27
N PRO A 131 -9.76 20.71 23.59
CA PRO A 131 -8.55 20.53 22.79
C PRO A 131 -7.46 19.96 23.68
N ASN A 132 -6.79 18.90 23.19
CA ASN A 132 -5.64 18.32 23.85
C ASN A 132 -4.57 19.43 23.96
N PRO A 133 -4.20 19.89 25.18
CA PRO A 133 -3.36 21.08 25.34
C PRO A 133 -1.94 20.92 24.78
N ASP A 134 -1.55 19.69 24.42
CA ASP A 134 -0.26 19.35 23.83
C ASP A 134 -0.33 19.16 22.29
N GLN A 135 -1.51 19.29 21.66
CA GLN A 135 -1.64 19.18 20.21
C GLN A 135 -1.17 20.47 19.51
N PRO A 136 -0.31 20.40 18.48
CA PRO A 136 0.12 21.57 17.73
C PRO A 136 -1.06 22.35 17.14
N THR A 137 -0.92 23.66 17.00
CA THR A 137 -1.93 24.49 16.34
C THR A 137 -1.98 24.20 14.84
N PRO A 138 -3.11 24.47 14.15
CA PRO A 138 -3.20 24.30 12.70
C PRO A 138 -2.10 24.99 11.89
N GLN A 139 -1.64 26.16 12.37
CA GLN A 139 -0.53 26.87 11.72
C GLN A 139 0.82 26.19 11.99
N GLU A 140 1.05 25.67 13.20
CA GLU A 140 2.28 24.92 13.50
C GLU A 140 2.35 23.65 12.68
N ILE A 141 1.24 22.92 12.50
CA ILE A 141 1.18 21.74 11.62
C ILE A 141 1.50 22.15 10.18
N LEU A 142 0.88 23.21 9.66
CA LEU A 142 1.17 23.70 8.31
C LEU A 142 2.64 24.11 8.12
N ASP A 143 3.26 24.69 9.14
CA ASP A 143 4.64 25.17 9.06
C ASP A 143 5.67 24.03 9.23
N GLU A 144 5.37 23.02 10.04
CA GLU A 144 6.30 21.92 10.39
C GLU A 144 6.23 20.75 9.40
N TYR A 145 5.04 20.42 8.91
CA TYR A 145 4.81 19.28 8.02
C TYR A 145 4.85 19.73 6.57
N GLN A 146 6.03 20.09 6.07
CA GLN A 146 6.25 20.46 4.66
C GLN A 146 7.53 19.82 4.13
N VAL A 147 7.48 19.27 2.92
CA VAL A 147 8.62 18.67 2.24
C VAL A 147 8.88 19.33 0.90
N SER A 148 10.12 19.31 0.45
CA SER A 148 10.47 19.84 -0.87
C SER A 148 9.99 18.91 -1.99
N ASP A 149 9.54 19.50 -3.11
CA ASP A 149 9.24 18.77 -4.35
C ASP A 149 10.47 17.93 -4.79
N ALA A 150 10.27 16.63 -5.04
CA ALA A 150 11.30 15.72 -5.53
C ALA A 150 11.26 15.53 -7.06
N GLU A 151 12.34 14.99 -7.61
CA GLU A 151 12.34 14.49 -9.00
C GLU A 151 11.44 13.24 -9.11
N THR A 152 10.69 13.14 -10.21
CA THR A 152 9.77 12.04 -10.49
C THR A 152 10.26 11.12 -11.60
N THR A 153 9.78 9.88 -11.57
CA THR A 153 10.04 8.87 -12.59
C THR A 153 8.79 8.03 -12.84
N MET A 154 8.70 7.42 -14.03
CA MET A 154 7.66 6.44 -14.33
C MET A 154 8.09 5.06 -13.82
N TRP A 155 7.35 4.55 -12.84
CA TRP A 155 7.58 3.24 -12.22
C TRP A 155 6.39 2.29 -12.47
N PRO A 156 6.60 1.01 -12.79
CA PRO A 156 7.90 0.40 -13.10
C PRO A 156 8.51 0.98 -14.39
N GLY A 157 9.84 0.98 -14.47
CA GLY A 157 10.56 1.51 -15.62
C GLY A 157 10.18 0.79 -16.92
N ASP A 158 10.43 1.42 -18.07
CA ASP A 158 9.84 0.97 -19.35
C ASP A 158 10.16 -0.49 -19.74
N TRP A 159 11.29 -1.02 -19.28
CA TRP A 159 11.77 -2.37 -19.55
C TRP A 159 11.66 -3.31 -18.35
N ASP A 160 10.99 -2.87 -17.29
CA ASP A 160 10.83 -3.64 -16.07
C ASP A 160 9.82 -4.80 -16.26
N PRO A 161 10.18 -6.05 -15.92
CA PRO A 161 9.23 -7.16 -15.92
C PRO A 161 7.97 -6.95 -15.06
N LEU A 162 8.02 -6.09 -14.04
CA LEU A 162 6.84 -5.75 -13.22
C LEU A 162 5.73 -5.11 -14.06
N ARG A 163 6.03 -4.51 -15.22
CA ARG A 163 5.02 -3.95 -16.15
C ARG A 163 3.98 -4.96 -16.66
N PHE A 164 4.22 -6.26 -16.49
CA PHE A 164 3.23 -7.29 -16.85
C PHE A 164 2.12 -7.46 -15.80
N VAL A 165 2.32 -6.94 -14.58
CA VAL A 165 1.44 -7.17 -13.42
C VAL A 165 1.13 -5.90 -12.63
N VAL A 166 1.89 -4.82 -12.83
CA VAL A 166 1.71 -3.51 -12.22
C VAL A 166 1.65 -2.45 -13.30
N ASP A 167 0.62 -1.59 -13.23
CA ASP A 167 0.48 -0.45 -14.13
C ASP A 167 1.54 0.62 -13.83
N GLN A 168 2.07 1.20 -14.91
CA GLN A 168 3.04 2.27 -14.83
C GLN A 168 2.38 3.54 -14.29
N ARG A 169 3.00 4.15 -13.29
CA ARG A 169 2.55 5.37 -12.62
C ARG A 169 3.74 6.29 -12.38
N GLU A 170 3.46 7.58 -12.24
CA GLU A 170 4.46 8.56 -11.83
C GLU A 170 4.62 8.47 -10.31
N VAL A 171 5.87 8.39 -9.84
CA VAL A 171 6.27 8.33 -8.44
C VAL A 171 7.55 9.15 -8.26
N THR A 172 7.92 9.50 -7.04
CA THR A 172 9.23 10.12 -6.80
C THR A 172 10.37 9.12 -7.04
N GLU A 173 11.57 9.61 -7.34
CA GLU A 173 12.73 8.73 -7.51
C GLU A 173 13.02 7.89 -6.25
N LYS A 174 12.73 8.45 -5.07
CA LYS A 174 12.89 7.76 -3.78
C LYS A 174 11.84 6.66 -3.59
N GLU A 175 10.57 6.91 -3.91
CA GLU A 175 9.54 5.86 -3.93
C GLU A 175 9.97 4.71 -4.85
N ALA A 176 10.43 5.03 -6.07
CA ALA A 176 10.90 4.02 -7.01
C ALA A 176 12.10 3.22 -6.46
N GLU A 177 13.05 3.87 -5.77
CA GLU A 177 14.17 3.19 -5.09
C GLU A 177 13.66 2.17 -4.06
N LEU A 178 12.75 2.59 -3.17
CA LEU A 178 12.20 1.75 -2.11
C LEU A 178 11.38 0.58 -2.67
N LEU A 179 10.52 0.84 -3.66
CA LEU A 179 9.71 -0.19 -4.32
C LEU A 179 10.56 -1.23 -5.06
N ASN A 180 11.68 -0.81 -5.66
CA ASN A 180 12.63 -1.72 -6.30
C ASN A 180 13.41 -2.57 -5.27
N GLY A 181 13.46 -2.15 -4.01
CA GLY A 181 14.04 -2.90 -2.90
C GLY A 181 13.14 -4.04 -2.41
N LEU A 182 11.83 -3.98 -2.67
CA LEU A 182 10.88 -5.00 -2.25
C LEU A 182 10.98 -6.26 -3.09
N GLY A 183 10.98 -7.41 -2.42
CA GLY A 183 10.73 -8.69 -3.04
C GLY A 183 9.27 -8.86 -3.50
N PRO A 184 8.96 -9.90 -4.28
CA PRO A 184 7.61 -10.09 -4.85
C PRO A 184 6.50 -10.27 -3.81
N PHE A 185 6.80 -10.90 -2.67
CA PHE A 185 5.83 -11.07 -1.58
C PHE A 185 5.53 -9.74 -0.90
N GLU A 186 6.57 -8.95 -0.63
CA GLU A 186 6.48 -7.62 -0.02
C GLU A 186 5.78 -6.63 -0.96
N MET A 187 6.06 -6.69 -2.26
CA MET A 187 5.33 -5.91 -3.27
C MET A 187 3.84 -6.26 -3.30
N ASN A 188 3.49 -7.54 -3.13
CA ASN A 188 2.09 -7.95 -3.03
C ASN A 188 1.44 -7.40 -1.75
N ALA A 189 2.13 -7.52 -0.62
CA ALA A 189 1.68 -6.97 0.66
C ALA A 189 1.48 -5.46 0.56
N PHE A 190 2.42 -4.73 -0.05
CA PHE A 190 2.31 -3.28 -0.28
C PHE A 190 1.07 -2.91 -1.09
N LYS A 191 0.79 -3.65 -2.18
CA LYS A 191 -0.42 -3.44 -2.98
C LYS A 191 -1.70 -3.73 -2.19
N ASP A 192 -1.71 -4.79 -1.38
CA ASP A 192 -2.87 -5.15 -0.58
C ASP A 192 -3.11 -4.13 0.54
N ILE A 193 -2.05 -3.66 1.19
CA ILE A 193 -2.09 -2.57 2.19
C ILE A 193 -2.69 -1.29 1.61
N HIS A 194 -2.29 -0.92 0.39
CA HIS A 194 -2.91 0.21 -0.32
C HIS A 194 -4.41 -0.04 -0.55
N ASP A 195 -4.79 -1.18 -1.15
CA ASP A 195 -6.19 -1.46 -1.46
C ASP A 195 -7.07 -1.56 -0.19
N ASP A 196 -6.55 -2.15 0.88
CA ASP A 196 -7.21 -2.27 2.18
C ASP A 196 -7.41 -0.89 2.81
N ALA A 197 -6.41 0.00 2.77
CA ALA A 197 -6.54 1.35 3.31
C ALA A 197 -7.62 2.16 2.60
N PHE A 198 -7.64 2.13 1.26
CA PHE A 198 -8.64 2.83 0.46
C PHE A 198 -10.06 2.28 0.66
N SER A 199 -10.22 0.95 0.62
CA SER A 199 -11.54 0.33 0.80
C SER A 199 -12.08 0.52 2.21
N THR A 200 -11.24 0.38 3.23
CA THR A 200 -11.64 0.59 4.64
C THR A 200 -12.01 2.06 4.89
N ALA A 201 -11.29 3.02 4.31
CA ALA A 201 -11.63 4.44 4.39
C ALA A 201 -13.01 4.72 3.77
N ASP A 202 -13.26 4.19 2.57
CA ASP A 202 -14.54 4.33 1.87
C ASP A 202 -15.73 3.78 2.69
N ASP A 203 -15.52 2.68 3.42
CA ASP A 203 -16.55 2.04 4.23
C ASP A 203 -16.80 2.77 5.56
N ARG A 204 -15.74 3.19 6.26
CA ARG A 204 -15.84 3.84 7.59
C ARG A 204 -16.17 5.33 7.51
N PHE A 205 -15.61 6.02 6.51
CA PHE A 205 -15.81 7.45 6.27
C PHE A 205 -16.26 7.69 4.81
N PRO A 206 -17.51 7.36 4.44
CA PRO A 206 -17.97 7.54 3.06
C PRO A 206 -17.92 9.00 2.62
N SER A 207 -17.12 9.30 1.61
CA SER A 207 -16.99 10.64 1.03
C SER A 207 -17.19 10.63 -0.49
N ALA A 208 -17.70 11.74 -1.01
CA ALA A 208 -17.83 11.97 -2.45
C ALA A 208 -16.51 12.44 -3.09
N ASP A 209 -15.71 13.23 -2.37
CA ASP A 209 -14.43 13.78 -2.84
C ASP A 209 -13.25 12.91 -2.40
N ARG A 210 -13.30 12.38 -1.16
CA ARG A 210 -12.26 11.54 -0.51
C ARG A 210 -10.93 12.24 -0.29
N ASN A 211 -10.85 13.52 -0.59
CA ASN A 211 -9.65 14.33 -0.45
C ASN A 211 -9.88 15.37 0.63
N ASP A 212 -8.82 15.70 1.37
CA ASP A 212 -8.78 16.79 2.34
C ASP A 212 -9.74 16.60 3.54
N ASP A 213 -10.34 15.41 3.68
CA ASP A 213 -11.43 15.10 4.62
C ASP A 213 -11.11 13.90 5.53
N GLN A 214 -12.10 13.46 6.32
CA GLN A 214 -11.94 12.35 7.26
C GLN A 214 -11.66 11.01 6.56
N ASN A 215 -12.12 10.81 5.33
CA ASN A 215 -11.77 9.63 4.55
C ASN A 215 -10.28 9.65 4.24
N ASP A 216 -9.78 10.81 3.81
CA ASP A 216 -8.37 11.03 3.52
C ASP A 216 -7.49 10.82 4.76
N ALA A 217 -7.86 11.49 5.85
CA ALA A 217 -7.15 11.39 7.12
C ALA A 217 -7.08 9.95 7.64
N PHE A 218 -8.20 9.22 7.59
CA PHE A 218 -8.24 7.80 7.95
C PHE A 218 -7.33 6.97 7.03
N ARG A 219 -7.44 7.19 5.71
CA ARG A 219 -6.71 6.44 4.70
C ARG A 219 -5.20 6.57 4.89
N HIS A 220 -4.69 7.79 5.05
CA HIS A 220 -3.26 8.06 5.25
C HIS A 220 -2.73 7.45 6.56
N ALA A 221 -3.47 7.63 7.66
CA ALA A 221 -3.09 7.07 8.95
C ALA A 221 -3.14 5.53 8.96
N TYR A 222 -4.18 4.92 8.39
CA TYR A 222 -4.30 3.47 8.35
C TYR A 222 -3.30 2.83 7.38
N TRP A 223 -3.06 3.44 6.22
CA TRP A 223 -2.02 3.03 5.29
C TRP A 223 -0.64 2.99 5.97
N ASN A 224 -0.28 4.04 6.71
CA ASN A 224 0.96 4.08 7.48
C ASN A 224 1.00 3.02 8.59
N ALA A 225 -0.09 2.83 9.33
CA ALA A 225 -0.16 1.81 10.37
C ALA A 225 0.10 0.39 9.83
N LEU A 226 -0.47 0.07 8.67
CA LEU A 226 -0.25 -1.21 7.99
C LEU A 226 1.18 -1.33 7.43
N MET A 227 1.73 -0.26 6.85
CA MET A 227 3.13 -0.25 6.40
C MET A 227 4.11 -0.48 7.56
N VAL A 228 3.88 0.11 8.74
CA VAL A 228 4.71 -0.15 9.93
C VAL A 228 4.65 -1.63 10.31
N LYS A 229 3.47 -2.24 10.27
CA LYS A 229 3.29 -3.65 10.63
C LYS A 229 4.05 -4.59 9.69
N GLU A 230 4.08 -4.29 8.40
CA GLU A 230 4.67 -5.14 7.37
C GLU A 230 6.17 -4.85 7.14
N PHE A 231 6.55 -3.58 7.07
CA PHE A 231 7.89 -3.13 6.62
C PHE A 231 8.70 -2.43 7.72
N GLY A 232 8.09 -2.12 8.86
CA GLY A 232 8.71 -1.37 9.96
C GLY A 232 8.53 0.14 9.84
N ALA A 233 8.77 0.83 10.97
CA ALA A 233 8.54 2.27 11.11
C ALA A 233 9.37 3.12 10.14
N ASP A 234 10.67 2.87 10.08
CA ASP A 234 11.60 3.63 9.25
C ASP A 234 11.27 3.52 7.76
N TRP A 235 10.87 2.33 7.30
CA TRP A 235 10.48 2.14 5.90
C TRP A 235 9.16 2.85 5.59
N ALA A 236 8.17 2.74 6.48
CA ALA A 236 6.89 3.41 6.31
C ALA A 236 7.02 4.93 6.29
N GLU A 237 7.89 5.49 7.14
CA GLU A 237 8.21 6.91 7.16
C GLU A 237 8.89 7.34 5.86
N ASP A 238 9.98 6.69 5.48
CA ASP A 238 10.70 7.04 4.25
C ASP A 238 9.81 6.95 3.00
N TYR A 239 8.96 5.92 2.91
CA TYR A 239 8.04 5.78 1.78
C TYR A 239 6.97 6.86 1.78
N ALA A 240 6.28 7.07 2.91
CA ALA A 240 5.20 8.05 3.01
C ALA A 240 5.74 9.48 2.78
N THR A 241 6.86 9.84 3.39
CA THR A 241 7.51 11.14 3.17
C THR A 241 7.89 11.32 1.69
N ALA A 242 8.47 10.29 1.05
CA ALA A 242 8.79 10.34 -0.37
C ALA A 242 7.53 10.45 -1.27
N HIS A 243 6.39 9.91 -0.83
CA HIS A 243 5.11 10.04 -1.52
C HIS A 243 4.60 11.48 -1.50
N GLU A 244 4.74 12.16 -0.35
CA GLU A 244 4.30 13.55 -0.19
C GLU A 244 5.18 14.55 -0.96
N GLN A 245 6.42 14.18 -1.30
CA GLN A 245 7.32 15.00 -2.16
C GLN A 245 6.88 15.08 -3.65
N LEU A 246 5.73 14.53 -4.03
CA LEU A 246 5.23 14.63 -5.40
C LEU A 246 4.98 16.10 -5.79
N PRO A 247 5.56 16.59 -6.91
CA PRO A 247 5.48 17.99 -7.26
C PRO A 247 4.07 18.53 -7.41
N GLY A 248 3.82 19.71 -6.83
CA GLY A 248 2.55 20.40 -6.94
C GLY A 248 1.49 19.95 -5.95
N ASN A 249 1.87 19.25 -4.88
CA ASN A 249 1.00 19.02 -3.73
C ASN A 249 0.69 20.36 -3.04
N PRO A 250 -0.59 20.73 -2.83
CA PRO A 250 -0.90 21.95 -2.10
C PRO A 250 -0.48 21.84 -0.64
N ALA A 251 0.16 22.88 -0.11
CA ALA A 251 0.75 22.88 1.23
C ALA A 251 -0.20 22.37 2.35
N PRO A 252 -1.49 22.77 2.43
CA PRO A 252 -2.38 22.27 3.48
C PRO A 252 -2.67 20.77 3.39
N ARG A 253 -2.71 20.22 2.17
CA ARG A 253 -2.90 18.77 1.95
C ARG A 253 -1.63 18.03 2.34
N GLU A 254 -0.48 18.47 1.87
CA GLU A 254 0.81 17.89 2.23
C GLU A 254 1.02 17.85 3.76
N ALA A 255 0.71 18.95 4.46
CA ALA A 255 0.78 19.00 5.92
C ALA A 255 -0.18 18.04 6.61
N MET A 256 -1.43 17.96 6.12
CA MET A 256 -2.43 17.04 6.63
C MET A 256 -1.96 15.58 6.45
N ASP A 257 -1.49 15.24 5.26
CA ASP A 257 -1.09 13.89 4.89
C ASP A 257 0.14 13.46 5.69
N LEU A 258 1.21 14.27 5.73
CA LEU A 258 2.41 14.00 6.53
C LEU A 258 2.08 13.83 8.03
N TYR A 259 1.22 14.69 8.59
CA TYR A 259 0.81 14.60 9.99
C TYR A 259 0.02 13.31 10.26
N ASN A 260 -0.96 13.01 9.42
CA ASN A 260 -1.80 11.82 9.57
C ASN A 260 -1.01 10.53 9.33
N ASN A 261 -0.04 10.55 8.40
CA ASN A 261 0.93 9.49 8.18
C ASN A 261 1.68 9.20 9.50
N GLU A 262 2.20 10.22 10.18
CA GLU A 262 2.89 10.07 11.47
C GLU A 262 1.97 9.51 12.58
N VAL A 263 0.74 10.02 12.70
CA VAL A 263 -0.26 9.48 13.64
C VAL A 263 -0.45 7.98 13.42
N GLY A 264 -0.61 7.56 12.16
CA GLY A 264 -0.70 6.16 11.77
C GLY A 264 0.47 5.31 12.23
N ARG A 265 1.71 5.78 11.96
CA ARG A 265 2.93 5.09 12.39
C ARG A 265 2.97 4.95 13.91
N ASN A 266 2.67 6.02 14.64
CA ASN A 266 2.69 6.04 16.11
C ASN A 266 1.66 5.09 16.72
N VAL A 267 0.46 4.98 16.14
CA VAL A 267 -0.57 4.03 16.58
C VAL A 267 -0.09 2.58 16.42
N ALA A 268 0.52 2.23 15.28
CA ALA A 268 1.06 0.89 15.06
C ALA A 268 2.26 0.57 15.99
N ILE A 269 3.17 1.52 16.21
CA ILE A 269 4.30 1.36 17.14
C ILE A 269 3.83 1.12 18.57
N ALA A 270 2.78 1.82 19.01
CA ALA A 270 2.20 1.65 20.34
C ALA A 270 1.43 0.33 20.50
N ASN A 271 1.00 -0.29 19.39
CA ASN A 271 0.18 -1.49 19.36
C ASN A 271 0.77 -2.58 18.45
N PRO A 272 1.99 -3.08 18.73
CA PRO A 272 2.73 -3.97 17.82
C PRO A 272 2.00 -5.31 17.56
N ASP A 273 1.19 -5.77 18.51
CA ASP A 273 0.44 -7.03 18.41
C ASP A 273 -0.96 -6.86 17.79
N ALA A 274 -1.42 -5.63 17.52
CA ALA A 274 -2.75 -5.37 16.97
C ALA A 274 -2.89 -5.94 15.56
N SER A 275 -4.01 -6.58 15.27
CA SER A 275 -4.42 -6.99 13.93
C SER A 275 -4.73 -5.77 13.05
N ALA A 276 -4.83 -5.97 11.73
CA ALA A 276 -5.22 -4.92 10.79
C ALA A 276 -6.58 -4.29 11.17
N GLU A 277 -7.56 -5.12 11.54
CA GLU A 277 -8.88 -4.65 11.98
C GLU A 277 -8.81 -3.83 13.28
N GLU A 278 -8.02 -4.29 14.26
CA GLU A 278 -7.82 -3.53 15.51
C GLU A 278 -7.09 -2.20 15.25
N LEU A 279 -6.14 -2.16 14.31
CA LEU A 279 -5.51 -0.91 13.87
C LEU A 279 -6.54 0.00 13.18
N ALA A 280 -7.39 -0.53 12.32
CA ALA A 280 -8.47 0.24 11.69
C ALA A 280 -9.42 0.85 12.74
N ASP A 281 -9.80 0.09 13.77
CA ASP A 281 -10.61 0.58 14.89
C ASP A 281 -9.92 1.70 15.67
N LEU A 282 -8.62 1.56 15.95
CA LEU A 282 -7.83 2.58 16.64
C LEU A 282 -7.67 3.86 15.81
N ILE A 283 -7.47 3.73 14.49
CA ILE A 283 -7.39 4.89 13.59
C ILE A 283 -8.75 5.57 13.44
N GLU A 284 -9.84 4.81 13.36
CA GLU A 284 -11.20 5.39 13.38
C GLU A 284 -11.45 6.17 14.68
N GLU A 285 -11.02 5.65 15.83
CA GLU A 285 -11.08 6.38 17.10
C GLU A 285 -10.24 7.66 17.06
N ALA A 286 -9.00 7.62 16.55
CA ALA A 286 -8.14 8.79 16.39
C ALA A 286 -8.79 9.88 15.53
N VAL A 287 -9.40 9.50 14.40
CA VAL A 287 -10.14 10.43 13.52
C VAL A 287 -11.36 11.01 14.23
N ASN A 288 -12.12 10.22 14.99
CA ASN A 288 -13.29 10.72 15.71
C ASN A 288 -12.94 11.60 16.91
N ASN A 289 -11.77 11.39 17.50
CA ASN A 289 -11.29 12.15 18.67
C ASN A 289 -10.56 13.45 18.30
N GLY A 290 -10.23 13.68 17.03
CA GLY A 290 -9.49 14.85 16.58
C GLY A 290 -7.98 14.71 16.70
N ASP A 291 -7.48 13.48 16.87
CA ASP A 291 -6.05 13.21 16.95
C ASP A 291 -5.38 13.30 15.57
N THR A 292 -6.16 13.07 14.49
CA THR A 292 -5.80 13.38 13.10
C THR A 292 -6.30 14.77 12.70
N VAL A 293 -5.87 15.25 11.54
CA VAL A 293 -6.29 16.55 10.99
C VAL A 293 -6.92 16.41 9.61
N VAL A 294 -7.75 17.39 9.25
CA VAL A 294 -8.38 17.57 7.93
C VAL A 294 -8.24 19.03 7.50
N VAL A 295 -8.37 19.34 6.22
CA VAL A 295 -8.26 20.73 5.75
C VAL A 295 -9.56 21.47 6.04
N GLY A 296 -9.50 22.55 6.81
CA GLY A 296 -10.63 23.44 7.07
C GLY A 296 -10.89 24.41 5.92
N GLN A 297 -12.03 25.13 5.96
CA GLN A 297 -12.36 26.13 4.92
C GLN A 297 -11.41 27.33 4.86
N ASP A 298 -10.63 27.54 5.93
CA ASP A 298 -9.56 28.53 6.00
C ASP A 298 -8.23 28.00 5.42
N LEU A 299 -8.24 26.80 4.83
CA LEU A 299 -7.09 26.12 4.21
C LEU A 299 -5.97 25.79 5.22
N LEU A 300 -6.35 25.51 6.46
CA LEU A 300 -5.43 25.04 7.50
C LEU A 300 -5.79 23.61 7.94
N PRO A 301 -4.81 22.80 8.37
CA PRO A 301 -5.06 21.46 8.93
C PRO A 301 -5.62 21.57 10.35
N HIS A 302 -6.94 21.39 10.50
CA HIS A 302 -7.63 21.42 11.80
C HIS A 302 -7.90 20.01 12.31
N PRO A 303 -8.02 19.81 13.64
CA PRO A 303 -8.46 18.54 14.21
C PRO A 303 -9.70 18.00 13.51
N SER A 304 -9.67 16.72 13.13
CA SER A 304 -10.68 16.05 12.30
C SER A 304 -12.09 16.06 12.89
N ASN A 305 -12.24 16.25 14.20
CA ASN A 305 -13.53 16.34 14.89
C ASN A 305 -14.08 17.78 15.03
N GLU A 306 -13.29 18.79 14.65
CA GLU A 306 -13.70 20.20 14.66
C GLU A 306 -14.29 20.65 13.32
N VAL A 307 -13.94 19.97 12.22
CA VAL A 307 -14.42 20.25 10.87
C VAL A 307 -15.42 19.16 10.44
N PRO A 308 -16.70 19.47 10.20
CA PRO A 308 -17.64 18.47 9.66
C PRO A 308 -17.24 17.98 8.27
N MET A 309 -17.52 16.70 7.94
CA MET A 309 -17.18 16.09 6.64
C MET A 309 -17.71 16.87 5.42
N ASP A 310 -18.83 17.59 5.55
CA ASP A 310 -19.44 18.37 4.46
C ASP A 310 -18.91 19.81 4.38
N GLN A 311 -17.91 20.15 5.19
CA GLN A 311 -17.39 21.50 5.39
C GLN A 311 -15.87 21.58 5.32
N THR A 312 -15.19 20.54 4.84
CA THR A 312 -13.76 20.58 4.56
C THR A 312 -13.44 21.58 3.44
N GLY A 313 -12.23 22.13 3.49
CA GLY A 313 -11.69 23.01 2.46
C GLY A 313 -11.19 22.22 1.26
N ASP A 314 -10.98 22.92 0.16
CA ASP A 314 -10.32 22.38 -1.03
C ASP A 314 -8.90 22.97 -1.07
N ALA A 315 -7.91 22.14 -0.70
CA ALA A 315 -6.52 22.56 -0.56
C ALA A 315 -5.91 23.08 -1.86
N ASN A 316 -6.48 22.74 -3.02
CA ASN A 316 -6.01 23.23 -4.32
C ASN A 316 -6.15 24.76 -4.48
N ASN A 317 -6.86 25.43 -3.57
CA ASN A 317 -6.97 26.90 -3.54
C ASN A 317 -5.87 27.58 -2.72
N ALA A 318 -4.96 26.81 -2.10
CA ALA A 318 -3.85 27.34 -1.32
C ALA A 318 -2.66 27.74 -2.20
N GLU A 319 -1.87 28.70 -1.70
CA GLU A 319 -0.57 29.01 -2.29
C GLU A 319 0.44 27.92 -1.87
N PRO A 320 1.47 27.64 -2.69
CA PRO A 320 2.56 26.76 -2.29
C PRO A 320 3.29 27.30 -1.05
N ALA A 321 3.70 26.42 -0.16
CA ALA A 321 4.60 26.75 0.95
C ALA A 321 5.98 26.13 0.70
N PRO A 322 7.06 26.72 1.24
CA PRO A 322 8.39 26.13 1.13
C PRO A 322 8.50 24.92 2.06
N GLY A 323 8.85 23.76 1.53
CA GLY A 323 9.19 22.57 2.32
C GLY A 323 10.70 22.37 2.50
N GLU A 324 11.06 21.46 3.41
CA GLU A 324 12.44 21.08 3.68
C GLU A 324 12.82 19.77 2.99
N ASP A 325 14.09 19.59 2.64
CA ASP A 325 14.59 18.32 2.12
C ASP A 325 14.61 17.29 3.28
N PRO A 326 13.87 16.18 3.20
CA PRO A 326 13.83 15.19 4.27
C PRO A 326 15.14 14.38 4.35
N GLU A 327 15.51 13.96 5.56
CA GLU A 327 16.61 13.02 5.78
C GLU A 327 16.09 11.57 5.73
N PHE A 328 16.34 10.87 4.63
CA PHE A 328 15.97 9.45 4.50
C PHE A 328 16.95 8.50 5.18
N ASN A 329 16.45 7.41 5.76
CA ASN A 329 17.28 6.38 6.36
C ASN A 329 17.94 5.50 5.28
N ASP A 330 19.26 5.37 5.28
CA ASP A 330 19.97 4.49 4.34
C ASP A 330 19.62 3.00 4.54
N GLU A 331 19.11 2.60 5.71
CA GLU A 331 18.71 1.22 6.05
C GLU A 331 17.35 0.81 5.47
N SER A 332 16.50 1.76 5.05
CA SER A 332 15.20 1.46 4.43
C SER A 332 15.30 0.89 3.01
N ARG A 333 16.50 0.87 2.42
CA ARG A 333 16.73 0.37 1.05
C ARG A 333 16.41 -1.12 0.85
N THR A 334 16.33 -1.89 1.93
CA THR A 334 15.98 -3.32 1.89
C THR A 334 15.14 -3.69 3.11
N THR A 335 13.96 -4.25 2.89
CA THR A 335 13.22 -4.98 3.92
C THR A 335 14.02 -6.26 4.23
N SER A 336 14.35 -6.49 5.50
CA SER A 336 15.28 -7.55 5.93
C SER A 336 14.64 -8.93 6.07
#